data_AF-A0A6C0ER95-F1
#
_entry.id   AF-A0A6C0ER95-F1
#
_cell.length_a   1.000
_cell.length_b   1.000
_cell.length_c   1.000
_cell.angle_alpha   90.00
_cell.angle_beta   90.00
_cell.angle_gamma   90.00
#
_symmetry.space_group_name_H-M   'P 1'
#
loop_
_entity.id
_entity.type
_entity.pdbx_description
1 polymer ?
#
loop_
_entity_poly.entity_id
_entity_poly.type
_entity_poly.pdbx_seq_one_letter_code
_entity_poly.pdbx_strand_id
1 'polypeptide(L)'
;MTTMKSTLLKSFNTLFFDFLGDIMTAYPENKEIKYANDKFELLRRGNPTIIIKFWKTYVYDPYREQLEAGDITFFIEKDYRSDFEQSNGGALSDSYSKILDMIESVRSTIRDMDEANRAHSANYVLNLSKLSEAYAQAA
;
A
#
# COMPACT_ATOMS: atom_id res chain seq x y z
N MET A 1 8.01 21.39 2.52
CA MET A 1 6.94 20.51 3.04
C MET A 1 6.47 21.14 4.35
N THR A 2 5.18 21.44 4.50
CA THR A 2 4.64 21.98 5.76
C THR A 2 4.80 20.96 6.89
N THR A 3 4.81 21.43 8.14
CA THR A 3 4.88 20.55 9.32
C THR A 3 3.79 19.46 9.28
N MET A 4 2.59 19.82 8.81
CA MET A 4 1.48 18.88 8.65
C MET A 4 1.76 17.79 7.60
N LYS A 5 2.25 18.14 6.40
CA LYS A 5 2.65 17.14 5.40
C LYS A 5 3.75 16.21 5.91
N SER A 6 4.72 16.74 6.65
CA SER A 6 5.78 15.92 7.24
C SER A 6 5.25 14.94 8.28
N THR A 7 4.34 15.37 9.14
CA THR A 7 3.66 14.50 10.11
C THR A 7 2.85 13.42 9.41
N LEU A 8 2.01 13.77 8.43
CA LEU A 8 1.20 12.81 7.67
C LEU A 8 2.06 11.78 6.94
N LEU A 9 3.16 12.24 6.32
CA LEU A 9 4.11 11.36 5.65
C LEU A 9 4.77 10.38 6.63
N LYS A 10 5.16 10.87 7.81
CA LYS A 10 5.74 10.02 8.86
C LYS A 10 4.73 9.00 9.35
N SER A 11 3.51 9.43 9.66
CA SER A 11 2.41 8.56 10.10
C SER A 11 2.08 7.48 9.08
N PHE A 12 1.97 7.85 7.80
CA PHE A 12 1.73 6.89 6.71
C PHE A 12 2.86 5.86 6.65
N ASN A 13 4.11 6.30 6.61
CA ASN A 13 5.24 5.39 6.52
C ASN A 13 5.29 4.46 7.74
N THR A 14 5.13 4.98 8.96
CA THR A 14 5.09 4.16 10.17
C THR A 14 3.99 3.11 10.09
N LEU A 15 2.75 3.52 9.82
CA LEU A 15 1.61 2.60 9.71
C LEU A 15 1.82 1.54 8.60
N PHE A 16 2.45 1.93 7.49
CA PHE A 16 2.72 1.04 6.38
C PHE A 16 3.71 -0.07 6.77
N PHE A 17 4.78 0.27 7.49
CA PHE A 17 5.74 -0.73 7.97
C PHE A 17 5.21 -1.54 9.15
N ASP A 18 4.36 -0.96 10.01
CA ASP A 18 3.64 -1.70 11.05
C ASP A 18 2.73 -2.76 10.42
N PHE A 19 2.00 -2.40 9.35
CA PHE A 19 1.17 -3.32 8.59
C PHE A 19 1.99 -4.50 8.02
N LEU A 20 3.11 -4.21 7.35
CA LEU A 20 3.99 -5.27 6.84
C LEU A 20 4.56 -6.14 7.97
N GLY A 21 4.89 -5.52 9.11
CA GLY A 21 5.33 -6.20 10.33
C GLY A 21 4.31 -7.22 10.82
N ASP A 22 3.05 -6.81 10.95
CA ASP A 22 1.97 -7.69 11.38
C ASP A 22 1.73 -8.85 10.41
N ILE A 23 1.78 -8.58 9.09
CA ILE A 23 1.70 -9.66 8.08
C ILE A 23 2.87 -10.64 8.25
N MET A 24 4.10 -10.14 8.42
CA MET A 24 5.28 -11.00 8.62
C MET A 24 5.20 -11.81 9.92
N THR A 25 4.62 -11.25 10.98
CA THR A 25 4.41 -11.97 12.24
C THR A 25 3.34 -13.05 12.11
N ALA A 26 2.25 -12.77 11.38
CA ALA A 26 1.20 -13.75 11.14
C ALA A 26 1.63 -14.86 10.14
N TYR A 27 2.52 -14.54 9.20
CA TYR A 27 2.99 -15.44 8.14
C TYR A 27 4.52 -15.50 8.06
N PRO A 28 5.21 -16.00 9.10
CA PRO A 28 6.67 -15.94 9.21
C PRO A 28 7.41 -16.77 8.14
N GLU A 29 6.76 -17.78 7.58
CA GLU A 29 7.32 -18.63 6.52
C GLU A 29 7.25 -17.98 5.13
N ASN A 30 6.48 -16.90 4.97
CA ASN A 30 6.35 -16.20 3.72
C ASN A 30 7.59 -15.33 3.47
N LYS A 31 8.54 -15.83 2.69
CA LYS A 31 9.78 -15.11 2.35
C LYS A 31 9.55 -13.96 1.37
N GLU A 32 8.45 -13.98 0.62
CA GLU A 32 8.12 -12.95 -0.36
C GLU A 32 7.73 -11.64 0.33
N ILE A 33 6.92 -11.70 1.39
CA ILE A 33 6.55 -10.50 2.15
C ILE A 33 7.76 -9.87 2.84
N LYS A 34 8.70 -10.68 3.34
CA LYS A 34 9.96 -10.18 3.90
C LYS A 34 10.81 -9.47 2.85
N TYR A 35 10.94 -10.09 1.68
CA TYR A 35 11.63 -9.47 0.55
C TYR A 35 10.97 -8.15 0.11
N ALA A 36 9.63 -8.12 0.06
CA ALA A 36 8.87 -6.90 -0.24
C ALA A 36 9.14 -5.80 0.79
N ASN A 37 9.15 -6.13 2.09
CA ASN A 37 9.47 -5.17 3.16
C ASN A 37 10.86 -4.53 2.97
N ASP A 38 11.90 -5.32 2.71
CA ASP A 38 13.26 -4.82 2.50
C ASP A 38 13.35 -3.87 1.28
N LYS A 39 12.57 -4.17 0.23
CA LYS A 39 12.50 -3.33 -0.97
C LYS A 39 11.72 -2.03 -0.72
N PHE A 40 10.61 -2.07 0.01
CA PHE A 40 9.90 -0.86 0.42
C PHE A 40 10.78 0.05 1.28
N GLU A 41 11.58 -0.52 2.18
CA GLU A 41 12.54 0.26 2.96
C GLU A 41 13.56 0.98 2.06
N LEU A 42 14.12 0.29 1.07
CA LEU A 42 15.07 0.88 0.14
C LEU A 42 14.45 2.03 -0.66
N LEU A 43 13.22 1.84 -1.15
CA LEU A 43 12.48 2.87 -1.87
C LEU A 43 12.18 4.07 -0.97
N ARG A 44 11.73 3.85 0.27
CA ARG A 44 11.49 4.92 1.25
C ARG A 44 12.77 5.71 1.54
N ARG A 45 13.92 5.04 1.68
CA ARG A 45 15.21 5.72 1.92
C ARG A 45 15.61 6.63 0.76
N GLY A 46 15.38 6.20 -0.49
CA GLY A 46 15.69 6.99 -1.68
C GLY A 46 14.69 8.12 -1.95
N ASN A 47 13.39 7.85 -1.78
CA ASN A 47 12.32 8.84 -1.92
C ASN A 47 11.22 8.57 -0.87
N PRO A 48 11.19 9.31 0.25
CA PRO A 48 10.25 9.03 1.33
C PRO A 48 8.79 9.25 0.94
N THR A 49 8.52 9.98 -0.15
CA THR A 49 7.16 10.29 -0.63
C THR A 49 6.62 9.31 -1.67
N ILE A 50 7.44 8.39 -2.19
CA ILE A 50 7.06 7.59 -3.35
C ILE A 50 5.89 6.66 -3.06
N ILE A 51 5.89 6.02 -1.88
CA ILE A 51 4.88 5.03 -1.50
C ILE A 51 3.53 5.72 -1.27
N ILE A 52 3.49 6.81 -0.49
CA ILE A 52 2.24 7.52 -0.20
C ILE A 52 1.59 8.11 -1.47
N LYS A 53 2.40 8.59 -2.42
CA LYS A 53 1.91 9.12 -3.69
C LYS A 53 1.37 8.01 -4.58
N PHE A 54 2.12 6.91 -4.70
CA PHE A 54 1.68 5.75 -5.45
C PHE A 54 0.37 5.19 -4.87
N TRP A 55 0.31 5.01 -3.56
CA TRP A 55 -0.86 4.49 -2.86
C TRP A 55 -2.10 5.34 -3.12
N LYS A 56 -1.98 6.67 -2.96
CA LYS A 56 -3.06 7.60 -3.25
C LYS A 56 -3.61 7.42 -4.68
N THR A 57 -2.73 7.48 -5.68
CA THR A 57 -3.12 7.48 -7.09
C THR A 57 -3.61 6.14 -7.59
N TYR A 58 -2.99 5.03 -7.17
CA TYR A 58 -3.21 3.72 -7.80
C TYR A 58 -3.89 2.69 -6.90
N VAL A 59 -3.90 2.92 -5.58
CA VAL A 59 -4.58 2.01 -4.64
C VAL A 59 -5.89 2.62 -4.15
N TYR A 60 -5.87 3.90 -3.76
CA TYR A 60 -7.05 4.52 -3.17
C TYR A 60 -8.00 5.15 -4.20
N ASP A 61 -7.51 6.03 -5.08
CA ASP A 61 -8.38 6.80 -5.98
C ASP A 61 -9.28 5.96 -6.89
N PRO A 62 -8.82 4.87 -7.51
CA PRO A 62 -9.68 4.04 -8.36
C PRO A 62 -10.77 3.29 -7.57
N TYR A 63 -10.57 3.12 -6.26
CA TYR A 63 -11.35 2.22 -5.41
C TYR A 63 -11.90 2.89 -4.15
N ARG A 64 -11.99 4.22 -4.16
CA ARG A 64 -12.33 5.01 -2.98
C ARG A 64 -13.64 4.58 -2.36
N GLU A 65 -14.70 4.48 -3.18
CA GLU A 65 -16.05 4.15 -2.72
C GLU A 65 -16.10 2.78 -2.04
N GLN A 66 -15.40 1.80 -2.63
CA GLN A 66 -15.36 0.43 -2.14
C GLN A 66 -14.56 0.32 -0.85
N LEU A 67 -13.40 0.96 -0.79
CA LEU A 67 -12.54 0.97 0.39
C LEU A 67 -13.22 1.71 1.56
N GLU A 68 -13.95 2.80 1.31
CA GLU A 68 -14.70 3.51 2.33
C GLU A 68 -15.92 2.75 2.85
N ALA A 69 -16.52 1.88 2.01
CA ALA A 69 -17.54 0.93 2.44
C ALA A 69 -16.99 -0.21 3.31
N GLY A 70 -15.66 -0.29 3.50
CA GLY A 70 -14.99 -1.34 4.26
C GLY A 70 -14.82 -2.64 3.46
N ASP A 71 -15.09 -2.62 2.16
CA ASP A 71 -14.95 -3.80 1.31
C ASP A 71 -13.50 -3.98 0.86
N ILE A 72 -12.75 -4.75 1.65
CA ILE A 72 -11.35 -5.08 1.35
C ILE A 72 -11.19 -6.06 0.18
N THR A 73 -12.28 -6.68 -0.29
CA THR A 73 -12.25 -7.63 -1.41
C THR A 73 -11.68 -6.98 -2.66
N PHE A 74 -12.02 -5.71 -2.90
CA PHE A 74 -11.42 -4.92 -3.98
C PHE A 74 -9.91 -4.78 -3.83
N PHE A 75 -9.38 -4.64 -2.61
CA PHE A 75 -7.93 -4.58 -2.46
C PHE A 75 -7.25 -5.91 -2.85
N ILE A 76 -7.91 -7.02 -2.51
CA ILE A 76 -7.36 -8.37 -2.62
C ILE A 76 -7.43 -8.89 -4.06
N GLU A 77 -8.57 -8.70 -4.72
CA GLU A 77 -8.88 -9.31 -6.03
C GLU A 77 -8.35 -8.50 -7.21
N LYS A 78 -8.00 -7.22 -7.02
CA LYS A 78 -7.60 -6.36 -8.12
C LYS A 78 -6.20 -6.65 -8.64
N ASP A 79 -6.07 -6.50 -9.96
CA ASP A 79 -4.80 -6.53 -10.68
C ASP A 79 -4.31 -5.09 -10.90
N TYR A 80 -3.62 -4.57 -9.88
CA TYR A 80 -3.06 -3.22 -9.90
C TYR A 80 -2.05 -2.99 -11.02
N ARG A 81 -1.42 -4.05 -11.55
CA ARG A 81 -0.47 -3.91 -12.66
C ARG A 81 -1.20 -3.57 -13.94
N SER A 82 -2.24 -4.34 -14.26
CA SER A 82 -3.10 -4.07 -15.41
C SER A 82 -3.78 -2.69 -15.31
N ASP A 83 -4.23 -2.29 -14.11
CA ASP A 83 -4.85 -0.97 -13.91
C ASP A 83 -3.85 0.18 -14.09
N PHE A 84 -2.62 0.00 -13.59
CA PHE A 84 -1.54 0.97 -13.75
C PHE A 84 -1.18 1.14 -15.24
N GLU A 85 -1.01 0.03 -15.97
CA GLU A 85 -0.62 0.04 -17.38
C GLU A 85 -1.64 0.75 -18.26
N GLN A 86 -2.93 0.48 -18.03
CA GLN A 86 -4.03 1.18 -18.70
C GLN A 86 -4.04 2.68 -18.43
N SER A 87 -3.77 3.08 -17.17
CA SER A 87 -3.80 4.49 -16.75
C SER A 87 -2.58 5.30 -17.21
N ASN A 88 -1.45 4.65 -17.51
CA ASN A 88 -0.17 5.30 -17.81
C ASN A 88 0.39 5.01 -19.21
N GLY A 89 -0.39 4.37 -20.10
CA GLY A 89 0.05 4.09 -21.47
C GLY A 89 1.23 3.11 -21.56
N GLY A 90 1.36 2.19 -20.59
CA GLY A 90 2.34 1.09 -20.61
C GLY A 90 3.78 1.42 -20.17
N ALA A 91 4.13 2.68 -19.91
CA ALA A 91 5.48 3.03 -19.45
C ALA A 91 5.61 2.87 -17.92
N LEU A 92 6.33 1.85 -17.47
CA LEU A 92 6.62 1.57 -16.05
C LEU A 92 8.02 2.05 -15.69
N SER A 93 8.14 2.95 -14.71
CA SER A 93 9.43 3.17 -14.06
C SER A 93 9.82 1.97 -13.20
N ASP A 94 11.12 1.70 -13.05
CA ASP A 94 11.63 0.63 -12.18
C ASP A 94 11.06 0.71 -10.75
N SER A 95 10.91 1.92 -10.22
CA SER A 95 10.35 2.13 -8.88
C SER A 95 8.87 1.74 -8.81
N TYR A 96 8.08 2.05 -9.83
CA TYR A 96 6.66 1.70 -9.87
C TYR A 96 6.44 0.22 -10.12
N SER A 97 7.23 -0.42 -10.99
CA SER A 97 7.18 -1.88 -11.14
C SER A 97 7.47 -2.57 -9.81
N LYS A 98 8.51 -2.13 -9.09
CA LYS A 98 8.82 -2.68 -7.76
C LYS A 98 7.67 -2.48 -6.79
N ILE A 99 7.02 -1.31 -6.79
CA ILE A 99 5.86 -1.07 -5.92
C ILE A 99 4.71 -2.00 -6.26
N LEU A 100 4.41 -2.22 -7.55
CA LEU A 100 3.37 -3.15 -8.00
C LEU A 100 3.67 -4.60 -7.59
N ASP A 101 4.90 -5.08 -7.81
CA ASP A 101 5.30 -6.44 -7.43
C ASP A 101 5.17 -6.68 -5.92
N MET A 102 5.40 -5.65 -5.12
CA MET A 102 5.25 -5.74 -3.68
C MET A 102 3.79 -5.66 -3.23
N ILE A 103 2.96 -4.81 -3.87
CA ILE A 103 1.51 -4.79 -3.63
C ILE A 103 0.89 -6.15 -3.99
N GLU A 104 1.38 -6.80 -5.05
CA GLU A 104 1.00 -8.16 -5.42
C GLU A 104 1.26 -9.16 -4.28
N SER A 105 2.47 -9.14 -3.72
CA SER A 105 2.83 -10.04 -2.62
C SER A 105 1.98 -9.78 -1.35
N VAL A 106 1.72 -8.51 -1.03
CA VAL A 106 0.87 -8.12 0.10
C VAL A 106 -0.57 -8.60 -0.11
N ARG A 107 -1.18 -8.31 -1.26
CA ARG A 107 -2.57 -8.68 -1.53
C ARG A 107 -2.76 -10.19 -1.61
N SER A 108 -1.81 -10.92 -2.21
CA SER A 108 -1.87 -12.38 -2.29
C SER A 108 -1.82 -13.01 -0.90
N THR A 109 -0.94 -12.49 -0.04
CA THR A 109 -0.84 -12.95 1.35
C THR A 109 -2.16 -12.70 2.10
N ILE A 110 -2.77 -11.52 1.95
CA ILE A 110 -4.05 -11.18 2.61
C ILE A 110 -5.21 -12.06 2.13
N ARG A 111 -5.22 -12.43 0.83
CA ARG A 111 -6.23 -13.32 0.25
C ARG A 111 -6.31 -14.65 0.96
N ASP A 112 -5.15 -15.19 1.31
CA ASP A 112 -5.01 -16.53 1.87
C ASP A 112 -5.12 -16.51 3.41
N MET A 113 -5.35 -15.35 4.02
CA MET A 113 -5.56 -15.21 5.46
C MET A 113 -6.94 -15.68 5.92
N ASP A 114 -7.00 -16.05 7.20
CA ASP A 114 -8.27 -16.21 7.91
C ASP A 114 -9.05 -14.88 8.01
N GLU A 115 -10.32 -14.98 8.39
CA GLU A 115 -11.25 -13.85 8.46
C GLU A 115 -10.78 -12.74 9.43
N ALA A 116 -10.21 -13.12 10.58
CA ALA A 116 -9.77 -12.16 11.59
C ALA A 116 -8.56 -11.35 11.08
N ASN A 117 -7.54 -12.02 10.57
CA ASN A 117 -6.34 -11.38 10.00
C ASN A 117 -6.66 -10.56 8.74
N ARG A 118 -7.64 -11.00 7.94
CA ARG A 118 -8.15 -10.22 6.80
C ARG A 118 -8.87 -8.95 7.26
N ALA A 119 -9.70 -9.03 8.30
CA ALA A 119 -10.37 -7.85 8.87
C ALA A 119 -9.36 -6.86 9.48
N HIS A 120 -8.31 -7.35 10.14
CA HIS A 120 -7.21 -6.49 10.60
C HIS A 120 -6.49 -5.80 9.45
N SER A 121 -6.19 -6.53 8.38
CA SER A 121 -5.58 -5.99 7.15
C SER A 121 -6.47 -4.92 6.50
N ALA A 122 -7.79 -5.09 6.53
CA ALA A 122 -8.73 -4.11 6.01
C ALA A 122 -8.63 -2.75 6.71
N ASN A 123 -8.48 -2.75 8.04
CA ASN A 123 -8.30 -1.53 8.81
C ASN A 123 -6.99 -0.80 8.45
N TYR A 124 -5.90 -1.55 8.26
CA TYR A 124 -4.63 -0.97 7.79
C TYR A 124 -4.80 -0.29 6.43
N VAL A 125 -5.35 -1.00 5.45
CA VAL A 125 -5.56 -0.48 4.09
C VAL A 125 -6.42 0.79 4.10
N LEU A 126 -7.52 0.80 4.86
CA LEU A 126 -8.38 1.98 4.97
C LEU A 126 -7.65 3.18 5.60
N ASN A 127 -6.89 2.95 6.68
CA ASN A 127 -6.17 4.01 7.38
C ASN A 127 -5.01 4.57 6.54
N LEU A 128 -4.28 3.71 5.82
CA LEU A 128 -3.24 4.11 4.87
C LEU A 128 -3.84 4.97 3.75
N SER A 129 -4.99 4.57 3.21
CA SER A 129 -5.72 5.32 2.19
C SER A 129 -6.12 6.71 2.68
N LYS A 130 -6.73 6.81 3.88
CA LYS A 130 -7.08 8.11 4.50
C LYS A 130 -5.86 9.01 4.73
N LEU A 131 -4.74 8.45 5.18
CA LEU A 131 -3.50 9.20 5.37
C LEU A 131 -2.92 9.71 4.04
N SER A 132 -3.00 8.90 2.99
CA SER A 132 -2.55 9.27 1.65
C SER A 132 -3.38 10.43 1.06
N GLU A 133 -4.69 10.42 1.30
CA GLU A 133 -5.60 11.49 0.90
C GLU A 133 -5.32 12.78 1.65
N ALA A 134 -5.22 12.70 2.98
CA ALA A 134 -4.89 13.84 3.82
C ALA A 134 -3.54 14.48 3.42
N TYR A 135 -2.53 13.66 3.10
CA TYR A 135 -1.25 14.15 2.61
C TYR A 135 -1.36 14.87 1.26
N ALA A 136 -2.19 14.36 0.35
CA ALA A 136 -2.41 14.98 -0.96
C ALA A 136 -3.11 16.35 -0.84
N GLN A 137 -4.06 16.48 0.09
CA GLN A 137 -4.83 17.71 0.32
C GLN A 137 -4.11 18.74 1.20
N ALA A 138 -3.16 18.33 2.03
CA ALA A 138 -2.42 19.25 2.89
C ALA A 138 -1.59 20.25 2.05
N ALA A 139 -1.69 21.54 2.40
CA ALA A 139 -0.89 22.61 1.80
C ALA A 139 0.62 22.38 1.98
#